data_AF-A0A7Y9BEQ1-F1
#
_entry.id   AF-A0A7Y9BEQ1-F1
#
_cell.length_a   1.000
_cell.length_b   1.000
_cell.length_c   1.000
_cell.angle_alpha   90.00
_cell.angle_beta   90.00
_cell.angle_gamma   90.00
#
_symmetry.space_group_name_H-M   'P 1'
#
loop_
_entity.id
_entity.type
_entity.pdbx_description
1 polymer ?
#
loop_
_entity_poly.entity_id
_entity_poly.type
_entity_poly.pdbx_seq_one_letter_code
_entity_poly.pdbx_strand_id
1 'polypeptide(L)' 'MIQIRYVKTIVGWFNLYVANGDPKPPVTISPAKMSELFPEISKKAKFGCGEISAIQAAILFGRIIKEVRSA' A
#
# COMPACT_ATOMS: atom_id res chain seq x y z
N MET A 1 -10.63 0.05 7.09
CA MET A 1 -9.40 -0.42 6.40
C MET A 1 -9.38 0.12 4.97
N ILE A 2 -8.19 0.26 4.38
CA ILE A 2 -7.96 0.74 3.01
C ILE A 2 -7.23 -0.34 2.23
N GLN A 3 -7.84 -0.80 1.15
CA GLN A 3 -7.20 -1.75 0.24
C GLN A 3 -6.19 -1.01 -0.65
N ILE A 4 -4.99 -1.57 -0.72
CA ILE A 4 -3.93 -1.09 -1.59
C ILE A 4 -3.41 -2.22 -2.48
N ARG A 5 -2.94 -1.84 -3.66
CA ARG A 5 -2.15 -2.70 -4.54
C ARG A 5 -0.70 -2.26 -4.44
N TYR A 6 0.23 -3.20 -4.30
CA TYR A 6 1.66 -2.91 -4.30
C TYR A 6 2.37 -3.58 -5.47
N VAL A 7 3.41 -2.92 -6.01
CA VAL A 7 4.24 -3.45 -7.09
C VAL A 7 5.71 -3.17 -6.80
N LYS A 8 6.53 -4.22 -6.81
CA LYS A 8 7.98 -4.14 -6.65
C LYS A 8 8.63 -3.68 -7.95
N THR A 9 9.41 -2.61 -7.84
CA THR A 9 10.21 -2.04 -8.92
C THR A 9 11.48 -2.87 -9.17
N ILE A 10 12.12 -2.65 -10.32
CA ILE A 10 13.38 -3.32 -10.69
C ILE A 10 14.52 -3.03 -9.70
N VAL A 11 14.51 -1.83 -9.10
CA VAL A 11 15.48 -1.40 -8.07
C VAL A 11 15.12 -1.88 -6.66
N GLY A 12 14.07 -2.70 -6.52
CA GLY A 12 13.70 -3.36 -5.27
C GLY A 12 12.71 -2.59 -4.38
N TRP A 13 12.39 -1.34 -4.70
CA TRP A 13 11.41 -0.49 -4.00
C TRP A 13 9.97 -0.90 -4.35
N PHE A 14 8.98 -0.43 -3.59
CA PHE A 14 7.57 -0.78 -3.81
C PHE A 14 6.73 0.45 -4.11
N ASN A 15 5.93 0.39 -5.17
CA ASN A 15 4.91 1.37 -5.50
C ASN A 15 3.56 0.92 -4.93
N LEU A 16 2.97 1.74 -4.07
CA LEU A 16 1.65 1.53 -3.49
C LEU A 16 0.60 2.33 -4.23
N TYR A 17 -0.50 1.68 -4.61
CA TYR A 17 -1.65 2.24 -5.26
C TYR A 17 -2.87 2.02 -4.38
N VAL A 18 -3.74 3.01 -4.25
CA VAL A 18 -5.04 2.82 -3.60
C VAL A 18 -5.90 1.97 -4.54
N ALA A 19 -6.43 0.85 -4.05
CA ALA A 19 -7.25 -0.04 -4.88
C ALA A 19 -8.66 0.52 -5.09
N ASN A 20 -9.21 1.19 -4.07
CA ASN A 20 -10.56 1.73 -4.07
C ASN A 20 -10.53 3.26 -3.84
N GLY A 21 -10.92 4.04 -4.85
CA GLY A 21 -11.00 5.50 -4.77
C GLY A 21 -10.56 6.21 -6.05
N ASP A 22 -10.48 7.54 -6.00
CA ASP A 22 -9.97 8.35 -7.10
C ASP A 22 -8.53 7.95 -7.47
N PRO A 23 -8.17 7.91 -8.77
CA PRO A 23 -6.82 7.61 -9.20
C PRO A 23 -5.84 8.62 -8.60
N LYS A 24 -5.00 8.12 -7.68
CA LYS A 24 -3.91 8.90 -7.08
C LYS A 24 -2.56 8.44 -7.64
N PRO A 25 -1.57 9.34 -7.67
CA PRO A 25 -0.19 8.94 -7.93
C PRO A 25 0.23 7.85 -6.94
N PRO A 26 0.97 6.82 -7.39
CA PRO A 26 1.51 5.83 -6.49
C PRO A 26 2.51 6.46 -5.53
N VAL A 27 2.59 5.91 -4.33
CA VAL A 27 3.60 6.27 -3.34
C VAL A 27 4.69 5.20 -3.37
N THR A 28 5.92 5.62 -3.61
CA THR A 28 7.07 4.72 -3.61
C THR A 28 7.64 4.64 -2.20
N ILE A 29 7.77 3.42 -1.67
CA ILE A 29 8.32 3.14 -0.35
C ILE A 29 9.50 2.18 -0.43
N SER A 30 10.37 2.27 0.57
CA SER A 30 11.56 1.42 0.67
C SER A 30 11.18 -0.03 1.05
N PRO A 31 12.04 -1.02 0.77
CA PRO A 31 11.82 -2.40 1.21
C PRO A 31 11.66 -2.52 2.73
N ALA A 32 12.40 -1.73 3.50
CA ALA A 32 12.28 -1.70 4.95
C ALA A 32 10.88 -1.26 5.37
N LYS A 33 10.38 -0.16 4.78
CA LYS A 33 9.03 0.34 5.09
C LYS A 33 7.92 -0.63 4.67
N MET A 34 8.14 -1.36 3.56
CA MET A 34 7.23 -2.40 3.11
C MET A 34 7.14 -3.55 4.12
N SER A 35 8.27 -3.99 4.68
CA SER A 35 8.29 -5.05 5.71
C SER A 35 7.71 -4.60 7.04
N GLU A 36 7.81 -3.30 7.39
CA GLU A 36 7.13 -2.75 8.58
C GLU A 36 5.61 -2.73 8.41
N LEU A 37 5.13 -2.34 7.22
CA LEU A 37 3.70 -2.22 6.94
C LEU A 37 3.03 -3.57 6.72
N PHE A 38 3.77 -4.52 6.13
CA PHE A 38 3.26 -5.83 5.74
C PHE A 38 4.23 -6.94 6.19
N PRO A 39 4.28 -7.23 7.50
CA PRO A 39 5.17 -8.25 8.03
C PRO A 39 4.82 -9.66 7.53
N GLU A 40 3.54 -9.91 7.16
CA GLU A 40 3.12 -11.21 6.64
C GLU A 40 3.49 -11.45 5.16
N ILE A 41 3.91 -10.41 4.42
CA ILE A 41 4.18 -10.55 3.00
C ILE A 41 5.55 -11.18 2.77
N SER A 42 5.56 -12.25 1.98
CA SER A 42 6.81 -12.91 1.55
C SER A 42 7.77 -11.92 0.89
N LYS A 43 9.05 -11.97 1.28
CA LYS A 43 10.12 -11.15 0.66
C LYS A 43 10.29 -11.39 -0.85
N LYS A 44 9.77 -12.52 -1.36
CA LYS A 44 9.77 -12.88 -2.79
C LYS A 44 8.57 -12.28 -3.54
N ALA A 45 7.56 -11.73 -2.85
CA ALA A 45 6.41 -11.12 -3.48
C ALA A 45 6.83 -9.91 -4.33
N LYS A 46 6.38 -9.89 -5.58
CA LYS A 46 6.63 -8.79 -6.53
C LYS A 46 5.41 -7.91 -6.75
N PHE A 47 4.22 -8.42 -6.52
CA PHE A 47 2.98 -7.68 -6.61
C PHE A 47 1.94 -8.33 -5.70
N GLY A 48 0.89 -7.58 -5.36
CA GLY A 48 -0.24 -8.11 -4.63
C GLY A 48 -1.17 -7.02 -4.13
N CYS A 49 -2.15 -7.44 -3.34
CA CYS A 49 -3.07 -6.57 -2.65
C CYS A 49 -2.90 -6.77 -1.15
N GLY A 50 -3.03 -5.69 -0.39
CA GLY A 50 -3.01 -5.71 1.06
C GLY A 50 -3.95 -4.67 1.62
N GLU A 51 -4.22 -4.74 2.92
CA GLU A 51 -5.04 -3.76 3.60
C GLU A 51 -4.20 -2.99 4.62
N ILE A 52 -4.43 -1.69 4.72
CA ILE A 52 -3.80 -0.83 5.72
C ILE A 52 -4.87 -0.08 6.50
N SER A 53 -4.55 0.36 7.71
CA SER A 53 -5.43 1.22 8.48
C SER A 53 -5.63 2.58 7.80
N ALA A 54 -6.74 3.26 8.10
CA ALA A 54 -6.99 4.61 7.60
C ALA A 54 -5.89 5.62 8.04
N ILE A 55 -5.29 5.40 9.22
CA ILE A 55 -4.18 6.20 9.74
C ILE A 55 -2.92 6.02 8.88
N GLN A 56 -2.53 4.76 8.60
CA GLN A 56 -1.40 4.47 7.73
C GLN A 56 -1.62 5.02 6.32
N ALA A 57 -2.83 4.90 5.79
CA ALA A 57 -3.19 5.48 4.50
C ALA A 57 -3.07 7.02 4.51
N ALA A 58 -3.50 7.68 5.59
CA ALA A 58 -3.34 9.14 5.72
C ALA A 58 -1.86 9.56 5.77
N ILE A 59 -1.01 8.79 6.45
CA ILE A 59 0.44 9.03 6.48
C ILE A 59 1.07 8.87 5.10
N LEU A 60 0.71 7.80 4.39
CA LEU A 60 1.31 7.48 3.09
C LEU A 60 0.82 8.39 1.96
N PHE A 61 -0.48 8.73 1.95
CA PHE A 61 -1.13 9.44 0.84
C PHE A 61 -1.56 10.88 1.19
N GLY A 62 -1.27 11.37 2.40
CA GLY A 62 -1.47 12.75 2.82
C GLY A 62 -2.92 13.20 3.06
N ARG A 63 -3.92 12.32 2.93
CA ARG A 63 -5.34 12.60 3.22
C ARG A 63 -6.06 11.37 3.73
N ILE A 64 -7.12 11.57 4.52
CA ILE A 64 -8.05 10.51 4.94
C ILE A 64 -8.71 9.92 3.70
N ILE A 65 -8.40 8.66 3.40
CA ILE A 65 -9.00 7.92 2.30
C ILE A 65 -10.26 7.22 2.84
N LYS A 66 -11.33 7.19 2.05
CA LYS A 66 -12.58 6.51 2.42
C LYS A 66 -12.30 5.03 2.64
N GLU A 67 -12.70 4.53 3.80
CA GLU A 67 -12.58 3.12 4.14
C GLU A 67 -13.41 2.24 3.21
N VAL A 68 -12.86 1.08 2.86
CA VAL A 68 -13.63 0.05 2.18
C VAL A 68 -14.54 -0.56 3.23
N ARG A 69 -15.86 -0.42 3.07
CA ARG A 69 -16.82 -1.21 3.84
C ARG A 69 -16.84 -2.60 3.23
N SER A 70 -16.29 -3.58 3.94
CA SER A 70 -16.52 -4.99 3.63
C SER A 70 -18.03 -5.25 3.80
N ALA A 71 -18.68 -5.62 2.70
CA ALA A 71 -20.08 -6.06 2.70
C ALA A 71 -20.18 -7.54 3.10
#